data_AF-A0A2W7A5T3-F1
#
_entry.id   AF-A0A2W7A5T3-F1
#
_cell.length_a   1.000
_cell.length_b   1.000
_cell.length_c   1.000
_cell.angle_alpha   90.00
_cell.angle_beta   90.00
_cell.angle_gamma   90.00
#
_symmetry.space_group_name_H-M   'P 1'
#
loop_
_entity.id
_entity.type
_entity.pdbx_description
1 polymer ?
#
loop_
_entity_poly.entity_id
_entity_poly.type
_entity_poly.pdbx_seq_one_letter_code
_entity_poly.pdbx_strand_id
1 'polypeptide(L)'
;MTLQRWLLPPATAALAFALQVGAGQAQTAPIPQKSPEAGRRMEQLQKLTDSQKQELLSARRSIGLKSYPAQIAILQKGERCLSGARDLQELSACRQEESNTRRELMERNREELRTAYQRLGLSMPGGRWGARNKSL
;
A
#
# COMPACT_ATOMS: atom_id res chain seq x y z
N MET A 1 39.64 -20.90 -61.34
CA MET A 1 39.53 -19.85 -60.31
C MET A 1 38.09 -19.37 -60.28
N THR A 2 37.33 -19.84 -59.29
CA THR A 2 35.93 -19.48 -59.03
C THR A 2 35.87 -18.23 -58.16
N LEU A 3 35.31 -17.14 -58.68
CA LEU A 3 34.98 -15.95 -57.89
C LEU A 3 33.47 -15.74 -57.92
N GLN A 4 32.84 -16.35 -56.93
CA GLN A 4 31.53 -16.02 -56.41
C GLN A 4 31.70 -14.77 -55.52
N ARG A 5 30.74 -13.84 -55.60
CA ARG A 5 30.20 -12.93 -54.56
C ARG A 5 30.06 -11.49 -55.07
N TRP A 6 29.00 -10.70 -54.87
CA TRP A 6 27.73 -10.80 -54.13
C TRP A 6 26.82 -9.68 -54.67
N LEU A 7 25.53 -9.94 -54.84
CA LEU A 7 24.52 -8.88 -54.97
C LEU A 7 24.19 -8.29 -53.60
N LEU A 8 24.11 -6.96 -53.53
CA LEU A 8 23.48 -6.19 -52.44
C LEU A 8 22.63 -5.06 -53.07
N PRO A 9 21.68 -4.45 -52.33
CA PRO A 9 20.23 -4.69 -52.43
C PRO A 9 19.45 -3.40 -52.77
N PRO A 10 18.10 -3.42 -52.88
CA PRO A 10 17.32 -2.75 -51.82
C PRO A 10 15.97 -3.46 -51.56
N ALA A 11 15.66 -3.80 -50.31
CA ALA A 11 15.04 -2.95 -49.30
C ALA A 11 13.50 -3.05 -49.27
N THR A 12 13.05 -3.53 -48.11
CA THR A 12 11.81 -3.17 -47.39
C THR A 12 10.48 -3.52 -48.05
N ALA A 13 10.06 -4.77 -47.87
CA ALA A 13 8.64 -5.09 -47.75
C ALA A 13 8.24 -5.07 -46.26
N ALA A 14 7.15 -4.36 -45.99
CA ALA A 14 6.67 -3.92 -44.69
C ALA A 14 6.52 -5.00 -43.61
N LEU A 15 7.05 -4.74 -42.42
CA LEU A 15 6.58 -5.36 -41.17
C LEU A 15 5.24 -4.72 -40.79
N ALA A 16 4.14 -5.31 -41.25
CA ALA A 16 2.82 -4.97 -40.78
C ALA A 16 2.28 -6.08 -39.86
N PHE A 17 2.22 -5.73 -38.57
CA PHE A 17 1.23 -6.18 -37.60
C PHE A 17 0.91 -7.67 -37.48
N ALA A 18 1.55 -8.31 -36.50
CA ALA A 18 0.90 -9.35 -35.71
C ALA A 18 1.31 -9.25 -34.23
N LEU A 19 1.13 -8.08 -33.62
CA LEU A 19 0.89 -8.01 -32.16
C LEU A 19 -0.59 -8.29 -31.91
N GLN A 20 -1.03 -9.50 -32.28
CA GLN A 20 -2.30 -10.01 -31.80
C GLN A 20 -2.11 -10.42 -30.33
N VAL A 21 -2.34 -9.43 -29.48
CA VAL A 21 -3.18 -9.56 -28.30
C VAL A 21 -2.82 -10.77 -27.42
N GLY A 22 -1.62 -10.70 -26.85
CA GLY A 22 -1.38 -11.18 -25.50
C GLY A 22 -2.04 -10.24 -24.46
N ALA A 23 -3.29 -9.83 -24.68
CA ALA A 23 -4.16 -9.41 -23.58
C ALA A 23 -4.67 -10.73 -23.00
N GLY A 24 -3.97 -11.33 -22.04
CA GLY A 24 -4.05 -10.77 -20.71
C GLY A 24 -5.51 -10.85 -20.29
N GLN A 25 -6.02 -12.06 -20.08
CA GLN A 25 -7.18 -12.24 -19.22
C GLN A 25 -6.76 -11.94 -17.78
N ALA A 26 -6.39 -10.69 -17.53
CA ALA A 26 -6.58 -10.08 -16.23
C ALA A 26 -8.09 -9.99 -16.08
N GLN A 27 -8.68 -11.09 -15.63
CA GLN A 27 -10.03 -11.15 -15.12
C GLN A 27 -10.18 -9.91 -14.26
N THR A 28 -11.09 -9.03 -14.69
CA THR A 28 -11.49 -7.84 -13.97
C THR A 28 -11.70 -8.24 -12.52
N ALA A 29 -10.71 -7.93 -11.66
CA ALA A 29 -10.94 -7.93 -10.24
C ALA A 29 -12.18 -7.06 -10.05
N PRO A 30 -13.24 -7.56 -9.37
CA PRO A 30 -14.44 -6.77 -9.19
C PRO A 30 -14.01 -5.42 -8.63
N ILE A 31 -14.39 -4.34 -9.31
CA ILE A 31 -14.19 -2.98 -8.79
C ILE A 31 -14.71 -3.03 -7.36
N PRO A 32 -13.87 -2.78 -6.33
CA PRO A 32 -14.32 -2.93 -4.96
C PRO A 32 -15.47 -1.96 -4.79
N GLN A 33 -16.70 -2.49 -4.68
CA GLN A 33 -17.86 -1.68 -4.37
C GLN A 33 -17.49 -0.89 -3.12
N LYS A 34 -17.58 0.45 -3.18
CA LYS A 34 -17.28 1.34 -2.06
C LYS A 34 -17.88 0.72 -0.82
N SER A 35 -17.03 0.26 0.10
CA SER A 35 -17.57 -0.39 1.30
C SER A 35 -18.52 0.60 1.97
N PRO A 36 -19.65 0.15 2.54
CA PRO A 36 -20.58 1.03 3.26
C PRO A 36 -19.86 1.87 4.35
N GLU A 37 -18.70 1.40 4.82
CA GLU A 37 -17.82 2.11 5.74
C GLU A 37 -17.08 3.29 5.12
N ALA A 38 -16.62 3.17 3.87
CA ALA A 38 -15.95 4.26 3.16
C ALA A 38 -16.91 5.44 2.90
N GLY A 39 -18.18 5.13 2.57
CA GLY A 39 -19.24 6.13 2.44
C GLY A 39 -19.51 6.86 3.76
N ARG A 40 -19.71 6.12 4.85
CA ARG A 40 -19.93 6.70 6.19
C ARG A 40 -18.77 7.55 6.68
N ARG A 41 -17.53 7.16 6.38
CA ARG A 41 -16.33 7.96 6.73
C ARG A 41 -16.30 9.29 5.97
N MET A 42 -16.64 9.30 4.69
CA MET A 42 -16.71 10.55 3.91
C MET A 42 -17.79 11.49 4.42
N GLU A 43 -18.96 10.96 4.77
CA GLU A 43 -20.04 11.76 5.35
C GLU A 43 -19.65 12.36 6.72
N GLN A 44 -18.96 11.59 7.57
CA GLN A 44 -18.43 12.12 8.84
C GLN A 44 -17.42 13.25 8.63
N LEU A 45 -16.56 13.16 7.61
CA LEU A 45 -15.60 14.21 7.28
C LEU A 45 -16.28 15.48 6.74
N GLN A 46 -17.42 15.35 6.06
CA GLN A 46 -18.19 16.51 5.58
C GLN A 46 -18.85 17.29 6.73
N LYS A 47 -19.16 16.62 7.86
CA LYS A 47 -19.75 17.24 9.06
C LYS A 47 -18.74 18.01 9.91
N LEU A 48 -17.45 17.95 9.60
CA LEU A 48 -16.40 18.68 10.33
C LEU A 48 -16.37 20.15 9.95
N THR A 49 -16.04 21.02 10.90
CA THR A 49 -15.68 22.41 10.60
C THR A 49 -14.37 22.46 9.81
N ASP A 50 -14.12 23.55 9.10
CA ASP A 50 -12.89 23.67 8.32
C ASP A 50 -11.64 23.70 9.21
N SER A 51 -11.73 24.29 10.40
CA SER A 51 -10.68 24.23 11.41
C SER A 51 -10.38 22.79 11.86
N GLN A 52 -11.41 21.98 12.13
CA GLN A 52 -11.25 20.57 12.48
C GLN A 52 -10.63 19.75 11.34
N LYS A 53 -11.00 20.02 10.09
CA LYS A 53 -10.40 19.37 8.90
C LYS A 53 -8.92 19.69 8.81
N GLN A 54 -8.55 20.96 8.97
CA GLN A 54 -7.16 21.41 8.87
C GLN A 54 -6.29 20.82 9.99
N GLU A 55 -6.77 20.82 11.23
CA GLU A 55 -6.08 20.20 12.36
C GLU A 55 -5.91 18.70 12.18
N LEU A 56 -6.96 18.01 11.73
CA LEU A 56 -6.89 16.58 11.47
C LEU A 56 -5.93 16.24 10.32
N LEU A 57 -5.89 17.06 9.28
CA LEU A 57 -4.93 16.92 8.18
C LEU A 57 -3.49 17.09 8.68
N SER A 58 -3.25 18.13 9.49
CA SER A 58 -1.94 18.39 10.11
C SER A 58 -1.48 17.21 10.98
N ALA A 59 -2.37 16.69 11.83
CA ALA A 59 -2.09 15.53 12.66
C ALA A 59 -1.74 14.29 11.82
N ARG A 60 -2.54 13.98 10.79
CA ARG A 60 -2.29 12.84 9.89
C ARG A 60 -0.95 12.98 9.15
N ARG A 61 -0.63 14.18 8.68
CA ARG A 61 0.66 14.46 8.03
C ARG A 61 1.82 14.24 8.99
N SER A 62 1.71 14.75 10.22
CA SER A 62 2.73 14.59 11.26
C SER A 62 2.97 13.12 11.61
N ILE A 63 1.90 12.34 11.84
CA ILE A 63 1.98 10.90 12.11
C ILE A 63 2.65 10.17 10.94
N GLY A 64 2.25 10.48 9.70
CA GLY A 64 2.86 9.91 8.50
C GLY A 64 4.37 10.14 8.45
N LEU A 65 4.79 11.40 8.59
CA LEU A 65 6.20 11.79 8.58
C LEU A 65 7.00 11.11 9.69
N LYS A 66 6.48 11.07 10.93
CA LYS A 66 7.12 10.39 12.06
C LYS A 66 7.21 8.88 11.88
N SER A 67 6.30 8.28 11.13
CA SER A 67 6.26 6.84 10.91
C SER A 67 7.23 6.35 9.84
N TYR A 68 7.68 7.19 8.90
CA TYR A 68 8.55 6.75 7.80
C TYR A 68 9.85 6.09 8.25
N PRO A 69 10.61 6.62 9.22
CA PRO A 69 11.82 5.95 9.69
C PRO A 69 11.55 4.53 10.20
N ALA A 70 10.44 4.32 10.92
CA ALA A 70 10.05 3.00 11.40
C ALA A 70 9.66 2.05 10.25
N GLN A 71 8.95 2.55 9.24
CA GLN A 71 8.62 1.76 8.05
C GLN A 71 9.89 1.33 7.29
N ILE A 72 10.84 2.24 7.12
CA ILE A 72 12.13 1.94 6.50
C ILE A 72 12.89 0.89 7.32
N ALA A 73 12.94 1.05 8.65
CA ALA A 73 13.60 0.09 9.53
C ALA A 73 12.99 -1.31 9.46
N ILE A 74 11.65 -1.42 9.39
CA ILE A 74 10.94 -2.69 9.19
C ILE A 74 11.38 -3.35 7.88
N LEU A 75 11.43 -2.58 6.79
CA LEU A 75 11.82 -3.10 5.47
C LEU A 75 13.28 -3.58 5.47
N GLN A 76 14.20 -2.77 5.98
CA GLN A 76 15.63 -3.14 6.06
C GLN A 76 15.86 -4.37 6.95
N LYS A 77 15.11 -4.48 8.06
CA LYS A 77 15.17 -5.66 8.93
C LYS A 77 14.60 -6.89 8.22
N GLY A 78 13.47 -6.75 7.55
CA GLY A 78 12.84 -7.82 6.76
C GLY A 78 13.77 -8.34 5.67
N GLU A 79 14.38 -7.44 4.89
CA GLU A 79 15.37 -7.78 3.87
C GLU A 79 16.52 -8.61 4.44
N ARG A 80 17.15 -8.15 5.53
CA ARG A 80 18.24 -8.87 6.18
C ARG A 80 17.80 -10.25 6.69
N CYS A 81 16.65 -10.34 7.35
CA CYS A 81 16.13 -11.61 7.87
C CYS A 81 15.87 -12.61 6.73
N LEU A 82 15.17 -12.17 5.69
CA LEU A 82 14.85 -13.00 4.53
C LEU A 82 16.11 -13.45 3.79
N SER A 83 17.12 -12.58 3.66
CA SER A 83 18.40 -12.92 3.01
C SER A 83 19.23 -13.92 3.81
N GLY A 84 19.06 -13.96 5.13
CA GLY A 84 19.81 -14.84 6.04
C GLY A 84 19.11 -16.15 6.35
N ALA A 85 17.83 -16.30 5.99
CA ALA A 85 17.05 -17.51 6.26
C ALA A 85 17.59 -18.70 5.47
N ARG A 86 17.84 -19.81 6.17
CA ARG A 86 18.45 -21.03 5.63
C ARG A 86 17.43 -22.10 5.28
N ASP A 87 16.22 -21.98 5.81
CA ASP A 87 15.14 -22.92 5.62
C ASP A 87 13.75 -22.25 5.69
N LEU A 88 12.71 -23.06 5.50
CA LEU A 88 11.31 -22.60 5.51
C LEU A 88 10.83 -22.16 6.89
N GLN A 89 11.38 -22.73 7.97
CA GLN A 89 11.00 -22.37 9.33
C GLN A 89 11.54 -20.97 9.66
N GLU A 90 12.81 -20.70 9.36
CA GLU A 90 13.43 -19.39 9.51
C GLU A 90 12.73 -18.34 8.62
N LEU A 91 12.41 -18.71 7.37
CA LEU A 91 11.65 -17.84 6.46
C LEU A 91 10.28 -17.46 7.04
N SER A 92 9.56 -18.42 7.62
CA SER A 92 8.27 -18.18 8.27
C SER A 92 8.42 -17.28 9.50
N ALA A 93 9.46 -17.49 10.31
CA ALA A 93 9.76 -16.66 11.47
C ALA A 93 10.03 -15.20 11.07
N CYS A 94 10.82 -14.97 10.02
CA CYS A 94 11.08 -13.62 9.49
C CYS A 94 9.79 -12.89 9.09
N ARG A 95 8.90 -13.57 8.36
CA ARG A 95 7.61 -12.99 7.93
C ARG A 95 6.70 -12.69 9.11
N GLN A 96 6.67 -13.57 10.10
CA GLN A 96 5.87 -13.39 11.30
C GLN A 96 6.37 -12.18 12.11
N GLU A 97 7.69 -12.04 12.27
CA GLU A 97 8.31 -10.91 12.93
C GLU A 97 7.99 -9.59 12.20
N GLU A 98 8.17 -9.54 10.88
CA GLU A 98 7.85 -8.35 10.09
C GLU A 98 6.35 -7.98 10.22
N SER A 99 5.45 -8.96 10.15
CA SER A 99 4.02 -8.77 10.36
C SER A 99 3.72 -8.18 11.75
N ASN A 100 4.36 -8.69 12.81
CA ASN A 100 4.17 -8.21 14.16
C ASN A 100 4.64 -6.76 14.32
N THR A 101 5.84 -6.43 13.83
CA THR A 101 6.36 -5.06 13.92
C THR A 101 5.51 -4.08 13.09
N ARG A 102 4.99 -4.49 11.93
CA ARG A 102 4.02 -3.69 11.16
C ARG A 102 2.74 -3.44 11.94
N ARG A 103 2.21 -4.45 12.64
CA ARG A 103 1.00 -4.31 13.48
C ARG A 103 1.24 -3.32 14.62
N GLU A 104 2.37 -3.41 15.31
CA GLU A 104 2.74 -2.49 16.38
C GLU A 104 2.83 -1.04 15.89
N LEU A 105 3.47 -0.81 14.74
CA LEU A 105 3.54 0.52 14.14
C LEU A 105 2.15 1.07 13.79
N MET A 106 1.27 0.22 13.23
CA MET A 106 -0.10 0.62 12.91
C MET A 106 -0.91 0.97 14.16
N GLU A 107 -0.76 0.22 15.25
CA GLU A 107 -1.43 0.50 16.51
C GLU A 107 -0.92 1.79 17.16
N ARG A 108 0.38 2.04 17.14
CA ARG A 108 0.95 3.32 17.61
C ARG A 108 0.39 4.51 16.83
N ASN A 109 0.43 4.43 15.49
CA ASN A 109 -0.12 5.49 14.64
C ASN A 109 -1.62 5.70 14.88
N ARG A 110 -2.35 4.62 15.18
CA ARG A 110 -3.77 4.67 15.51
C ARG A 110 -4.01 5.34 16.85
N GLU A 111 -3.19 5.09 17.85
CA GLU A 111 -3.26 5.75 19.16
C GLU A 111 -3.02 7.25 19.03
N GLU A 112 -1.98 7.66 18.31
CA GLU A 112 -1.71 9.08 18.05
C GLU A 112 -2.88 9.75 17.31
N LEU A 113 -3.44 9.06 16.31
CA LEU A 113 -4.61 9.57 15.60
C LEU A 113 -5.82 9.66 16.52
N ARG A 114 -6.06 8.67 17.40
CA ARG A 114 -7.14 8.70 18.39
C ARG A 114 -7.00 9.90 19.32
N THR A 115 -5.79 10.18 19.80
CA THR A 115 -5.51 11.37 20.62
C THR A 115 -5.82 12.66 19.86
N ALA A 116 -5.48 12.74 18.56
CA ALA A 116 -5.84 13.90 17.73
C ALA A 116 -7.36 14.07 17.60
N TYR A 117 -8.11 12.99 17.38
CA TYR A 117 -9.58 13.01 17.35
C TYR A 117 -10.17 13.46 18.69
N GLN A 118 -9.68 12.94 19.81
CA GLN A 118 -10.14 13.31 21.15
C GLN A 118 -9.92 14.80 21.45
N ARG A 119 -8.76 15.35 21.10
CA ARG A 119 -8.46 16.79 21.28
C ARG A 119 -9.41 17.69 20.49
N LEU A 120 -9.92 17.21 19.35
CA LEU A 120 -10.86 17.93 18.49
C LEU A 120 -12.34 17.68 18.85
N GLY A 121 -12.61 16.91 19.92
CA GLY A 121 -13.97 16.52 20.30
C GLY A 121 -14.65 15.57 19.31
N LEU A 122 -13.87 14.86 18.48
CA LEU A 122 -14.36 14.01 17.41
C LEU A 122 -14.41 12.55 17.85
N SER A 123 -15.45 11.83 17.40
CA SER A 123 -15.50 10.38 17.52
C SER A 123 -14.58 9.72 16.49
N MET A 124 -13.90 8.64 16.89
CA MET A 124 -13.07 7.88 15.96
C MET A 124 -13.97 7.25 14.87
N PRO A 125 -13.62 7.34 13.57
CA PRO A 125 -14.43 6.75 12.51
C PRO A 125 -14.59 5.24 12.74
N GLY A 126 -15.82 4.73 12.59
CA GLY A 126 -16.13 3.31 12.73
C GLY A 126 -15.44 2.41 11.68
N GLY A 127 -15.57 1.09 11.87
CA GLY A 127 -14.98 0.03 11.02
C GLY A 127 -13.83 -0.72 11.70
N ARG A 128 -12.93 -1.33 10.93
CA ARG A 128 -11.68 -2.00 11.42
C ARG A 128 -10.83 -1.11 12.37
N TRP A 129 -11.08 0.20 12.38
CA TRP A 129 -10.40 1.21 13.19
C TRP A 129 -11.15 1.63 14.48
N GLY A 130 -12.41 1.22 14.65
CA GLY A 130 -13.27 1.57 15.81
C GLY A 130 -13.59 0.39 16.73
N ALA A 131 -13.37 -0.85 16.29
CA ALA A 131 -13.66 -2.06 17.07
C ALA A 131 -12.56 -2.37 18.10
N ARG A 132 -12.49 -1.61 19.20
CA ARG A 132 -11.85 -2.09 20.45
C ARG A 132 -12.33 -1.40 21.73
N ASN A 133 -13.43 -0.64 21.68
CA ASN A 133 -14.02 -0.01 22.86
C ASN A 133 -15.51 -0.40 22.96
N LYS A 134 -15.79 -1.67 23.27
CA LYS A 134 -17.07 -2.14 23.82
C LYS A 134 -16.82 -3.31 24.76
N SER A 135 -16.43 -2.98 25.99
CA SER A 135 -16.52 -3.86 27.16
C SER A 135 -16.32 -2.96 28.39
N LEU A 136 -17.43 -2.34 28.79
CA LEU A 136 -17.73 -2.00 30.18
C LEU A 136 -18.91 -2.89 30.57
#